data_AF-A0A7X6ASR2-F1
#
_entry.id   AF-A0A7X6ASR2-F1
#
_cell.length_a   1.000
_cell.length_b   1.000
_cell.length_c   1.000
_cell.angle_alpha   90.00
_cell.angle_beta   90.00
_cell.angle_gamma   90.00
#
_symmetry.space_group_name_H-M   'P 1'
#
loop_
_entity.id
_entity.type
_entity.pdbx_description
1 polymer ?
#
loop_
_entity_poly.entity_id
_entity_poly.type
_entity_poly.pdbx_seq_one_letter_code
_entity_poly.pdbx_strand_id
1 'polypeptide(L)'
;GTFLGNDFVGTLSVPAGPSSVPDRYNVVENVYLDAPTPGTWTIRVAAYQVSQDQEPERAGVNQDFSLVFSQPPVTTACADGVDNDGDGLVDLDDPGCQDALDDSERSPELACDDGIDNDGDGLADYPADPGCGGPTWTEAPQCQ
;
A
#
# COMPACT_ATOMS: atom_id res chain seq x y z
N GLY A 1 17.26 7.93 -7.35
CA GLY A 1 17.38 8.92 -8.44
C GLY A 1 16.83 10.25 -7.98
N THR A 2 17.14 11.35 -8.67
CA THR A 2 16.56 12.66 -8.39
C THR A 2 15.43 12.92 -9.38
N PHE A 3 14.24 13.23 -8.88
CA PHE A 3 13.09 13.64 -9.68
C PHE A 3 12.97 15.17 -9.59
N LEU A 4 12.78 15.81 -10.74
CA LEU A 4 12.65 17.26 -10.86
C LEU A 4 11.23 17.53 -11.33
N GLY A 5 10.30 17.70 -10.38
CA GLY A 5 8.86 17.64 -10.63
C GLY A 5 8.46 18.38 -11.91
N ASN A 6 7.60 17.73 -12.70
CA ASN A 6 7.28 18.01 -14.11
C ASN A 6 8.14 17.33 -15.21
N ASP A 7 9.19 16.60 -14.85
CA ASP A 7 10.01 15.84 -15.80
C ASP A 7 9.41 14.44 -16.04
N PHE A 8 8.66 14.30 -17.15
CA PHE A 8 7.82 13.14 -17.43
C PHE A 8 8.18 12.38 -18.71
N VAL A 9 7.96 11.06 -18.69
CA VAL A 9 7.73 10.25 -19.88
C VAL A 9 6.30 9.74 -19.82
N GLY A 10 5.42 10.26 -20.69
CA GLY A 10 3.97 10.05 -20.55
C GLY A 10 3.43 10.79 -19.32
N THR A 11 2.82 10.06 -18.39
CA THR A 11 2.30 10.59 -17.10
C THR A 11 3.23 10.30 -15.91
N LEU A 12 4.32 9.56 -16.12
CA LEU A 12 5.19 9.08 -15.05
C LEU A 12 6.39 10.01 -14.88
N SER A 13 6.67 10.42 -13.64
CA SER A 13 7.90 11.13 -13.33
C SER A 13 9.06 10.16 -13.42
N VAL A 14 10.13 10.56 -14.10
CA VAL A 14 11.31 9.72 -14.29
C VAL A 14 12.55 10.37 -13.67
N PRO A 15 13.50 9.58 -13.13
CA PRO A 15 14.79 10.12 -12.73
C PRO A 15 15.55 10.60 -13.97
N ALA A 16 16.02 11.85 -13.98
CA ALA A 16 16.75 12.44 -15.11
C ALA A 16 16.02 12.26 -16.46
N GLY A 17 14.77 12.68 -16.50
CA GLY A 17 13.95 12.64 -17.71
C GLY A 17 14.48 13.54 -18.82
N PRO A 18 13.71 13.64 -19.93
CA PRO A 18 14.18 14.28 -21.16
C PRO A 18 14.59 15.75 -20.94
N SER A 19 14.03 16.41 -19.93
CA SER A 19 14.48 17.73 -19.50
C SER A 19 15.48 17.59 -18.35
N SER A 20 16.77 17.75 -18.64
CA SER A 20 17.79 17.88 -17.59
C SER A 20 17.66 19.18 -16.78
N VAL A 21 16.56 19.93 -16.95
CA VAL A 21 16.30 21.25 -16.36
C VAL A 21 14.96 21.18 -15.61
N PRO A 22 14.91 21.56 -14.32
CA PRO A 22 13.67 21.67 -13.56
C PRO A 22 12.68 22.66 -14.19
N ASP A 23 11.38 22.49 -13.92
CA ASP A 23 10.37 23.50 -14.26
C ASP A 23 10.75 24.88 -13.72
N ARG A 24 10.39 25.92 -14.46
CA ARG A 24 10.48 27.31 -14.02
C ARG A 24 9.25 28.14 -14.42
N TYR A 25 8.23 27.50 -14.98
CA TYR A 25 7.05 28.17 -15.51
C TYR A 25 5.84 27.96 -14.61
N ASN A 26 5.70 26.77 -14.02
CA ASN A 26 4.57 26.45 -13.15
C ASN A 26 4.92 26.66 -11.67
N VAL A 27 3.88 27.02 -10.90
CA VAL A 27 3.96 27.16 -9.43
C VAL A 27 3.59 25.86 -8.70
N VAL A 28 3.22 24.82 -9.45
CA VAL A 28 2.93 23.47 -8.95
C VAL A 28 3.81 22.50 -9.72
N GLU A 29 4.68 21.81 -9.00
CA GLU A 29 5.48 20.70 -9.51
C GLU A 29 4.94 19.39 -8.92
N ASN A 30 4.76 18.38 -9.77
CA ASN A 30 4.27 17.06 -9.36
C ASN A 30 5.34 16.00 -9.60
N VAL A 31 5.46 15.06 -8.65
CA VAL A 31 6.21 13.82 -8.82
C VAL A 31 5.21 12.67 -8.70
N TYR A 32 5.06 11.89 -9.76
CA TYR A 32 4.21 10.70 -9.78
C TYR A 32 5.05 9.43 -9.82
N LEU A 33 4.80 8.53 -8.86
CA LEU A 33 5.45 7.23 -8.73
C LEU A 33 4.38 6.15 -8.91
N ASP A 34 4.53 5.28 -9.90
CA ASP A 34 3.56 4.25 -10.25
C ASP A 34 3.52 3.10 -9.23
N ALA A 35 4.71 2.54 -8.94
CA ALA A 35 4.89 1.45 -7.98
C ALA A 35 6.10 1.77 -7.08
N PRO A 36 5.98 2.75 -6.16
CA PRO A 36 7.06 3.09 -5.26
C PRO A 36 7.32 1.92 -4.30
N THR A 37 8.59 1.55 -4.12
CA THR A 37 8.97 0.58 -3.09
C THR A 37 8.61 1.14 -1.70
N PRO A 38 8.04 0.32 -0.79
CA PRO A 38 7.83 0.72 0.59
C PRO A 38 9.15 1.17 1.24
N GLY A 39 9.08 2.24 2.04
CA GLY A 39 10.25 2.77 2.75
C GLY A 39 10.21 4.28 2.90
N THR A 40 11.31 4.83 3.42
CA THR A 40 11.44 6.26 3.65
C THR A 40 11.86 7.00 2.38
N TRP A 41 11.01 7.93 1.95
CA TRP A 41 11.31 8.83 0.82
C TRP A 41 11.75 10.20 1.33
N THR A 42 12.77 10.78 0.68
CA THR A 42 13.21 12.15 0.97
C THR A 42 12.66 13.09 -0.10
N ILE A 43 11.93 14.12 0.33
CA ILE A 43 11.42 15.18 -0.53
C ILE A 43 12.25 16.43 -0.30
N ARG A 44 12.73 17.07 -1.38
CA ARG A 44 13.51 18.31 -1.33
C ARG A 44 12.83 19.38 -2.17
N VAL A 45 12.44 20.47 -1.52
CA VAL A 45 12.00 21.70 -2.19
C VAL A 45 13.21 22.62 -2.35
N ALA A 46 13.45 23.12 -3.56
CA ALA A 46 14.59 23.96 -3.88
C ALA A 46 14.12 25.30 -4.45
N ALA A 47 14.36 26.38 -3.70
CA ALA A 47 14.03 27.73 -4.15
C ALA A 47 15.14 28.27 -5.08
N TYR A 48 15.02 28.03 -6.39
CA TYR A 48 16.01 28.48 -7.37
C TYR A 48 15.99 30.00 -7.58
N GLN A 49 14.80 30.60 -7.60
CA GLN A 49 14.61 32.04 -7.64
C GLN A 49 13.37 32.39 -6.81
N VAL A 50 13.53 33.30 -5.85
CA VAL A 50 12.42 33.85 -5.05
C VAL A 50 12.29 35.32 -5.40
N SER A 51 11.21 35.67 -6.11
CA SER A 51 11.00 37.02 -6.61
C SER A 51 10.43 37.98 -5.57
N GLN A 52 9.74 37.46 -4.55
CA GLN A 52 9.12 38.26 -3.50
C GLN A 52 8.97 37.45 -2.22
N ASP A 53 9.16 38.12 -1.10
CA ASP A 53 8.90 37.60 0.25
C ASP A 53 7.39 37.54 0.57
N GLN A 54 6.88 36.43 1.09
CA GLN A 54 5.44 36.27 1.35
C GLN A 54 5.00 36.85 2.71
N GLU A 55 5.92 37.00 3.66
CA GLU A 55 5.74 37.70 4.93
C GLU A 55 6.65 38.94 5.00
N PRO A 56 6.31 40.03 4.27
CA PRO A 56 7.16 41.21 4.15
C PRO A 56 7.45 41.93 5.48
N GLU A 57 6.73 41.60 6.54
CA GLU A 57 6.89 42.13 7.90
C GLU A 57 7.99 41.41 8.70
N ARG A 58 8.52 40.28 8.23
CA ARG A 58 9.58 39.52 8.90
C ARG A 58 10.91 39.69 8.18
N ALA A 59 11.99 39.80 8.96
CA ALA A 59 13.33 39.87 8.40
C ALA A 59 13.75 38.52 7.81
N GLY A 60 14.17 38.53 6.54
CA GLY A 60 14.63 37.34 5.81
C GLY A 60 13.78 37.06 4.58
N VAL A 61 14.09 35.98 3.86
CA VAL A 61 13.20 35.44 2.81
C VAL A 61 12.45 34.26 3.42
N ASN A 62 11.13 34.40 3.53
CA ASN A 62 10.18 33.43 4.03
C ASN A 62 9.22 33.08 2.87
N GLN A 63 9.22 31.81 2.49
CA GLN A 63 8.32 31.28 1.47
C GLN A 63 7.55 30.13 2.07
N ASP A 64 6.24 30.15 1.91
CA ASP A 64 5.38 29.06 2.29
C ASP A 64 5.28 28.07 1.13
N PHE A 65 5.41 26.79 1.45
CA PHE A 65 5.18 25.70 0.51
C PHE A 65 4.18 24.72 1.11
N SER A 66 3.32 24.17 0.27
CA SER A 66 2.41 23.09 0.63
C SER A 66 2.89 21.80 0.00
N LEU A 67 3.10 20.79 0.82
CA LEU A 67 3.29 19.42 0.36
C LEU A 67 1.94 18.72 0.35
N VAL A 68 1.50 18.27 -0.81
CA VAL A 68 0.34 17.39 -0.96
C VAL A 68 0.86 16.02 -1.39
N PHE A 69 0.53 14.98 -0.65
CA PHE A 69 0.76 13.59 -1.06
C PHE A 69 -0.58 12.87 -1.12
N SER A 70 -0.77 12.03 -2.13
CA SER A 70 -1.93 11.16 -2.27
C SER A 70 -1.43 9.75 -2.51
N GLN A 71 -1.81 8.83 -1.63
CA GLN A 71 -1.73 7.40 -1.88
C GLN A 71 -3.15 6.87 -2.07
N PRO A 72 -3.37 5.82 -2.88
CA PRO A 72 -4.63 5.08 -2.81
C PRO A 72 -4.87 4.67 -1.35
N PRO A 73 -6.12 4.57 -0.89
CA PRO A 73 -6.39 4.01 0.43
C PRO A 73 -5.69 2.66 0.52
N VAL A 74 -4.88 2.47 1.57
CA VAL A 74 -4.37 1.14 1.90
C VAL A 74 -5.58 0.39 2.41
N THR A 75 -6.07 -0.55 1.61
CA THR A 75 -7.09 -1.51 2.01
C THR A 75 -6.36 -2.71 2.60
N THR A 76 -6.80 -3.18 3.75
CA THR A 76 -6.28 -4.40 4.36
C THR A 76 -6.90 -5.61 3.66
N ALA A 77 -6.38 -6.82 3.88
CA ALA A 77 -6.94 -8.03 3.25
C ALA A 77 -8.45 -8.12 3.51
N CYS A 78 -8.90 -7.76 4.72
CA CYS A 78 -10.30 -7.78 5.11
C CYS A 78 -11.17 -6.61 4.58
N ALA A 79 -10.65 -5.79 3.65
CA ALA A 79 -11.37 -4.64 3.10
C ALA A 79 -10.95 -4.25 1.67
N ASP A 80 -10.24 -5.11 0.95
CA ASP A 80 -9.74 -4.84 -0.41
C ASP A 80 -10.59 -5.47 -1.52
N GLY A 81 -11.60 -6.26 -1.16
CA GLY A 81 -12.52 -6.93 -2.08
C GLY A 81 -11.89 -8.11 -2.83
N VAL A 82 -10.77 -8.63 -2.33
CA VAL A 82 -10.05 -9.78 -2.88
C VAL A 82 -10.09 -10.92 -1.85
N ASP A 83 -10.22 -12.14 -2.33
CA ASP A 83 -9.96 -13.37 -1.57
C ASP A 83 -8.43 -13.57 -1.53
N ASN A 84 -7.81 -13.10 -0.45
CA ASN A 84 -6.37 -13.06 -0.21
C ASN A 84 -5.83 -14.39 0.34
N ASP A 85 -6.69 -15.24 0.90
CA ASP A 85 -6.31 -16.47 1.57
C ASP A 85 -6.64 -17.74 0.74
N GLY A 86 -7.53 -17.62 -0.25
CA GLY A 86 -7.90 -18.60 -1.25
C GLY A 86 -9.07 -19.52 -0.89
N ASP A 87 -9.85 -19.19 0.13
CA ASP A 87 -10.93 -20.04 0.65
C ASP A 87 -12.30 -19.79 -0.03
N GLY A 88 -12.40 -18.70 -0.79
CA GLY A 88 -13.60 -18.29 -1.52
C GLY A 88 -14.50 -17.32 -0.77
N LEU A 89 -14.13 -16.89 0.43
CA LEU A 89 -14.71 -15.79 1.20
C LEU A 89 -13.85 -14.53 1.00
N VAL A 90 -14.43 -13.37 1.30
CA VAL A 90 -13.83 -12.07 0.98
C VAL A 90 -14.20 -11.06 2.04
N ASP A 91 -13.24 -10.24 2.45
CA ASP A 91 -13.39 -9.14 3.39
C ASP A 91 -14.10 -9.59 4.69
N LEU A 92 -15.02 -8.77 5.21
CA LEU A 92 -15.80 -9.07 6.42
C LEU A 92 -16.78 -10.24 6.29
N ASP A 93 -16.98 -10.79 5.09
CA ASP A 93 -17.72 -12.04 4.93
C ASP A 93 -16.82 -13.27 5.23
N ASP A 94 -15.51 -13.06 5.34
CA ASP A 94 -14.51 -14.04 5.75
C ASP A 94 -14.45 -14.19 7.30
N PRO A 95 -14.62 -15.42 7.85
CA PRO A 95 -14.47 -15.72 9.27
C PRO A 95 -13.08 -15.49 9.85
N GLY A 96 -12.04 -15.51 9.02
CA GLY A 96 -10.67 -15.20 9.40
C GLY A 96 -10.45 -13.71 9.65
N CYS A 97 -11.36 -12.84 9.21
CA CYS A 97 -11.30 -11.40 9.47
C CYS A 97 -11.81 -11.01 10.85
N GLN A 98 -10.95 -10.38 11.66
CA GLN A 98 -11.38 -9.79 12.93
C GLN A 98 -12.22 -8.51 12.71
N ASP A 99 -11.74 -7.62 11.84
CA ASP A 99 -12.42 -6.39 11.42
C ASP A 99 -11.81 -5.85 10.11
N ALA A 100 -12.33 -4.73 9.59
CA ALA A 100 -11.93 -4.16 8.29
C ALA A 100 -10.53 -3.50 8.31
N LEU A 101 -9.81 -3.54 9.43
CA LEU A 101 -8.43 -3.11 9.57
C LEU A 101 -7.49 -4.32 9.76
N ASP A 102 -8.00 -5.54 9.67
CA ASP A 102 -7.22 -6.75 9.74
C ASP A 102 -6.50 -7.01 8.40
N ASP A 103 -5.20 -7.25 8.48
CA ASP A 103 -4.28 -7.44 7.35
C ASP A 103 -4.25 -8.88 6.85
N SER A 104 -5.02 -9.79 7.47
CA SER A 104 -5.09 -11.21 7.16
C SER A 104 -6.54 -11.67 7.11
N GLU A 105 -6.90 -12.41 6.07
CA GLU A 105 -8.15 -13.19 6.01
C GLU A 105 -7.99 -14.57 6.66
N ARG A 106 -6.86 -14.83 7.35
CA ARG A 106 -6.64 -16.02 8.18
C ARG A 106 -6.72 -15.72 9.66
N SER A 107 -7.38 -16.60 10.43
CA SER A 107 -7.46 -16.53 11.90
C SER A 107 -6.74 -17.71 12.58
N PRO A 108 -5.84 -17.44 13.55
CA PRO A 108 -5.19 -18.49 14.34
C PRO A 108 -6.13 -19.22 15.32
N GLU A 109 -7.38 -18.79 15.44
CA GLU A 109 -8.41 -19.44 16.25
C GLU A 109 -9.19 -20.51 15.49
N LEU A 110 -9.03 -20.59 14.17
CA LEU A 110 -9.75 -21.48 13.27
C LEU A 110 -8.81 -22.53 12.70
N ALA A 111 -8.90 -23.78 13.20
CA ALA A 111 -7.98 -24.85 12.80
C ALA A 111 -8.00 -25.20 11.30
N CYS A 112 -9.05 -24.81 10.57
CA CYS A 112 -9.17 -25.03 9.13
C CYS A 112 -8.82 -23.80 8.29
N ASP A 113 -8.20 -22.79 8.92
CA ASP A 113 -7.83 -21.51 8.33
C ASP A 113 -6.52 -20.92 8.93
N ASP A 114 -5.91 -21.55 9.94
CA ASP A 114 -4.75 -20.99 10.65
C ASP A 114 -3.41 -21.20 9.93
N GLY A 115 -3.39 -21.88 8.79
CA GLY A 115 -2.18 -22.14 8.02
C GLY A 115 -1.41 -23.38 8.50
N ILE A 116 -1.96 -24.17 9.43
CA ILE A 116 -1.29 -25.28 10.11
C ILE A 116 -2.07 -26.58 9.85
N ASP A 117 -1.32 -27.65 9.57
CA ASP A 117 -1.83 -29.03 9.58
C ASP A 117 -1.94 -29.50 11.05
N ASN A 118 -3.10 -29.26 11.66
CA ASN A 118 -3.34 -29.52 13.08
C ASN A 118 -3.59 -31.00 13.38
N ASP A 119 -3.92 -31.82 12.37
CA ASP A 119 -4.14 -33.26 12.54
C ASP A 119 -2.98 -34.17 12.09
N GLY A 120 -2.04 -33.61 11.33
CA GLY A 120 -0.78 -34.22 10.93
C GLY A 120 -0.89 -35.14 9.71
N ASP A 121 -1.88 -34.97 8.84
CA ASP A 121 -2.06 -35.79 7.64
C ASP A 121 -1.40 -35.24 6.36
N GLY A 122 -0.83 -34.03 6.46
CA GLY A 122 -0.07 -33.36 5.40
C GLY A 122 -0.87 -32.35 4.59
N LEU A 123 -2.12 -32.08 4.95
CA LEU A 123 -2.97 -31.02 4.42
C LEU A 123 -3.33 -30.08 5.58
N ALA A 124 -3.42 -28.76 5.35
CA ALA A 124 -3.57 -27.79 6.44
C ALA A 124 -5.00 -27.25 6.55
N ASP A 125 -5.47 -26.55 5.52
CA ASP A 125 -6.66 -25.72 5.64
C ASP A 125 -7.69 -25.99 4.53
N TYR A 126 -8.90 -25.49 4.74
CA TYR A 126 -9.91 -25.44 3.68
C TYR A 126 -9.42 -24.55 2.51
N PRO A 127 -9.75 -24.86 1.25
CA PRO A 127 -10.44 -26.06 0.76
C PRO A 127 -9.47 -27.20 0.38
N ALA A 128 -8.18 -27.03 0.68
CA ALA A 128 -7.15 -27.96 0.27
C ALA A 128 -7.15 -29.25 1.10
N ASP A 129 -7.50 -29.16 2.38
CA ASP A 129 -7.71 -30.29 3.27
C ASP A 129 -9.17 -30.77 3.25
N PRO A 130 -9.46 -32.02 2.81
CA PRO A 130 -10.79 -32.62 2.93
C PRO A 130 -11.21 -32.97 4.37
N GLY A 131 -10.31 -32.92 5.37
CA GLY A 131 -10.62 -32.91 6.80
C GLY A 131 -11.36 -31.64 7.23
N CYS A 132 -11.18 -30.56 6.48
CA CYS A 132 -11.87 -29.28 6.66
C CYS A 132 -13.12 -29.16 5.78
N GLY A 133 -14.30 -29.18 6.42
CA GLY A 133 -15.59 -28.93 5.75
C GLY A 133 -15.88 -27.46 5.43
N GLY A 134 -15.04 -26.55 5.92
CA GLY A 134 -15.10 -25.10 5.77
C GLY A 134 -14.14 -24.42 6.76
N PRO A 135 -13.86 -23.12 6.61
CA PRO A 135 -12.82 -22.41 7.39
C PRO A 135 -13.09 -22.41 8.90
N THR A 136 -14.36 -22.44 9.32
CA THR A 136 -14.75 -22.39 10.75
C THR A 136 -14.84 -23.76 11.43
N TRP A 137 -14.50 -24.84 10.74
CA TRP A 137 -14.63 -26.20 11.27
C TRP A 137 -13.41 -26.57 12.11
N THR A 138 -13.57 -27.58 12.95
CA THR A 138 -12.40 -28.25 13.53
C THR A 138 -11.82 -29.17 12.47
N GLU A 139 -10.51 -29.08 12.23
CA GLU A 139 -9.76 -29.99 11.37
C GLU A 139 -9.89 -31.43 11.90
N ALA A 140 -10.06 -32.38 10.99
CA ALA A 140 -10.35 -33.77 11.31
C ALA A 140 -9.50 -34.71 10.46
N PRO A 141 -8.82 -35.70 11.07
CA PRO A 141 -7.87 -36.55 10.36
C PRO A 141 -8.52 -37.24 9.16
N GLN A 142 -7.87 -37.20 8.00
CA GLN A 142 -8.28 -37.98 6.85
C GLN A 142 -8.39 -39.46 7.26
N CYS A 143 -9.60 -40.02 7.19
CA CYS A 143 -9.79 -41.47 7.35
C CYS A 143 -9.10 -42.20 6.19
N GLN A 144 -7.92 -42.78 6.46
CA GLN A 144 -7.22 -43.69 5.54
C GLN A 144 -7.93 -45.05 5.42
#